data_AF-A0A662H9C3-F1
#
_entry.id   AF-A0A662H9C3-F1
#
_cell.length_a   1.000
_cell.length_b   1.000
_cell.length_c   1.000
_cell.angle_alpha   90.00
_cell.angle_beta   90.00
_cell.angle_gamma   90.00
#
_symmetry.space_group_name_H-M   'P 1'
#
loop_
_entity.id
_entity.type
_entity.pdbx_description
1 polymer ?
#
loop_
_entity_poly.entity_id
_entity_poly.type
_entity_poly.pdbx_seq_one_letter_code
_entity_poly.pdbx_strand_id
1 'polypeptide(L)'
;MGLKIAMVTPWGRKTRCGIRTYSEKLSLALSRLDVDVYIVRLHRLGVKDKEYFEWLATSRIPDVDIIHIQHEYGLYNYCEDVFYSILREAWGKPIVTTLHGPGGFQQDEAIARYSDAVIVHNRWQAS
;
A
#
# COMPACT_ATOMS: atom_id res chain seq x y z
N MET A 1 16.89 -15.24 9.07
CA MET A 1 16.24 -14.78 7.83
C MET A 1 15.56 -13.47 8.18
N GLY A 2 15.90 -12.40 7.46
CA GLY A 2 15.30 -11.08 7.66
C GLY A 2 13.80 -11.08 7.37
N LEU A 3 13.09 -10.11 7.94
CA LEU A 3 11.65 -9.91 7.72
C LEU A 3 11.39 -9.54 6.25
N LYS A 4 10.41 -10.16 5.59
CA LYS A 4 10.04 -9.86 4.20
C LYS A 4 8.79 -9.02 4.13
N ILE A 5 8.83 -7.95 3.35
CA ILE A 5 7.67 -7.08 3.14
C ILE A 5 7.33 -6.91 1.66
N ALA A 6 6.04 -6.94 1.33
CA ALA A 6 5.53 -6.49 0.05
C ALA A 6 5.09 -5.02 0.18
N MET A 7 5.85 -4.10 -0.40
CA MET A 7 5.54 -2.68 -0.36
C MET A 7 4.75 -2.26 -1.60
N VAL A 8 3.46 -1.99 -1.44
CA VAL A 8 2.56 -1.52 -2.51
C VAL A 8 2.70 -0.01 -2.65
N THR A 9 3.29 0.46 -3.76
CA THR A 9 3.58 1.89 -3.97
C THR A 9 3.75 2.21 -5.45
N PRO A 10 3.50 3.47 -5.88
CA PRO A 10 4.02 3.96 -7.15
C PRO A 10 5.53 3.77 -7.23
N TRP A 11 6.00 3.23 -8.36
CA TRP A 11 7.43 2.96 -8.56
C TRP A 11 7.90 3.29 -9.98
N GLY A 12 9.23 3.43 -10.13
CA GLY A 12 9.93 3.61 -11.41
C GLY A 12 10.52 5.00 -11.59
N ARG A 13 11.62 5.08 -12.36
CA ARG A 13 12.39 6.32 -12.59
C ARG A 13 11.57 7.45 -13.23
N LYS A 14 10.61 7.12 -14.09
CA LYS A 14 9.74 8.09 -14.78
C LYS A 14 8.56 8.55 -13.92
N THR A 15 8.29 7.89 -12.79
CA THR A 15 7.21 8.25 -11.87
C THR A 15 7.69 9.38 -10.96
N ARG A 16 7.30 10.63 -11.25
CA ARG A 16 7.62 11.80 -10.42
C ARG A 16 6.45 12.09 -9.47
N CYS A 17 6.50 11.56 -8.25
CA CYS A 17 5.55 11.87 -7.19
C CYS A 17 6.18 11.73 -5.81
N GLY A 18 5.64 12.46 -4.82
CA GLY A 18 6.14 12.47 -3.45
C GLY A 18 6.17 11.09 -2.79
N ILE A 19 5.10 10.30 -2.98
CA ILE A 19 5.00 8.93 -2.43
C ILE A 19 6.09 8.04 -2.97
N ARG A 20 6.40 8.07 -4.28
CA ARG A 20 7.49 7.26 -4.84
C ARG A 20 8.84 7.63 -4.23
N THR A 21 9.11 8.92 -4.02
CA THR A 21 10.34 9.37 -3.35
C THR A 21 10.36 8.97 -1.87
N TYR A 22 9.23 9.06 -1.18
CA TYR A 22 9.08 8.61 0.20
C TYR A 22 9.36 7.10 0.32
N SER A 23 8.65 6.29 -0.46
CA SER A 23 8.75 4.83 -0.43
C SER A 23 10.14 4.34 -0.81
N GLU A 24 10.83 5.00 -1.73
CA GLU A 24 12.23 4.67 -2.07
C GLU A 24 13.20 4.92 -0.91
N LYS A 25 13.03 6.05 -0.21
CA LYS A 25 13.83 6.35 0.99
C LYS A 25 13.52 5.37 2.10
N LEU A 26 12.25 5.04 2.30
CA LEU A 26 11.82 4.08 3.30
C LEU A 26 12.35 2.69 3.00
N SER A 27 12.24 2.20 1.76
CA SER A 27 12.76 0.88 1.38
C SER A 27 14.25 0.76 1.64
N LEU A 28 15.02 1.82 1.36
CA LEU A 28 16.46 1.86 1.64
C LEU A 28 16.79 1.93 3.13
N ALA A 29 15.95 2.60 3.93
CA ALA A 29 16.11 2.63 5.38
C ALA A 29 15.82 1.24 5.98
N LEU A 30 14.74 0.59 5.54
CA LEU A 30 14.35 -0.75 5.98
C LEU A 30 15.38 -1.80 5.60
N SER A 31 15.97 -1.73 4.40
CA SER A 31 17.01 -2.69 3.99
C SER A 31 18.26 -2.64 4.86
N ARG A 32 18.52 -1.51 5.54
CA ARG A 32 19.63 -1.38 6.51
C ARG A 32 19.31 -2.01 7.87
N LEU A 33 18.06 -2.40 8.09
CA LEU A 33 17.55 -3.05 9.30
C LEU A 33 17.28 -4.55 9.07
N ASP A 34 17.94 -5.17 8.07
CA ASP A 34 17.75 -6.59 7.71
C ASP A 34 16.31 -6.94 7.29
N VAL A 35 15.64 -6.00 6.59
CA VAL A 35 14.31 -6.19 6.01
C VAL A 35 14.42 -6.32 4.49
N ASP A 36 13.88 -7.41 3.94
CA ASP A 36 13.79 -7.64 2.50
C ASP A 36 12.52 -6.96 1.95
N VAL A 37 12.71 -5.90 1.15
CA VAL A 37 11.61 -5.10 0.61
C VAL A 37 11.33 -5.45 -0.84
N TYR A 38 10.17 -6.08 -1.09
CA TYR A 38 9.66 -6.36 -2.42
C TYR A 38 8.71 -5.25 -2.86
N ILE A 39 9.11 -4.47 -3.87
CA ILE A 39 8.26 -3.42 -4.41
C ILE A 39 7.16 -4.02 -5.30
N VAL A 40 5.91 -3.88 -4.87
CA VAL A 40 4.72 -4.17 -5.67
C VAL A 40 4.26 -2.87 -6.30
N ARG A 41 4.45 -2.76 -7.61
CA ARG A 41 4.19 -1.51 -8.33
C ARG A 41 2.69 -1.23 -8.46
N LEU A 42 2.23 -0.19 -7.77
CA LEU A 42 0.95 0.46 -8.04
C LEU A 42 1.10 1.41 -9.24
N HIS A 43 0.25 1.25 -10.26
CA HIS A 43 0.28 2.09 -11.43
C HIS A 43 -0.28 3.47 -11.10
N ARG A 44 0.50 4.53 -11.36
CA ARG A 44 0.01 5.90 -11.18
C ARG A 44 -0.97 6.30 -12.29
N LEU A 45 -0.61 5.95 -13.52
CA LEU A 45 -1.34 6.28 -14.74
C LEU A 45 -1.98 5.02 -15.33
N GLY A 46 -3.01 5.19 -16.14
CA GLY A 46 -3.80 4.11 -16.74
C GLY A 46 -5.15 3.91 -16.05
N VAL A 47 -5.93 2.99 -16.62
CA VAL A 47 -7.22 2.56 -16.06
C VAL A 47 -6.96 1.86 -14.73
N LYS A 48 -7.72 2.26 -13.72
CA LYS A 48 -7.68 1.74 -12.35
C LYS A 48 -9.12 1.50 -11.93
N ASP A 49 -9.67 0.45 -12.50
CA ASP A 49 -10.99 -0.10 -12.21
C ASP A 49 -10.86 -1.24 -11.18
N LYS A 50 -11.97 -1.89 -10.86
CA LYS A 50 -12.02 -2.98 -9.89
C LYS A 50 -11.12 -4.14 -10.31
N GLU A 51 -11.19 -4.56 -11.57
CA GLU A 51 -10.38 -5.65 -12.11
C GLU A 51 -8.87 -5.41 -11.94
N TYR A 52 -8.42 -4.17 -12.15
CA TYR A 52 -7.03 -3.79 -11.89
C TYR A 52 -6.64 -4.02 -10.42
N PHE A 53 -7.47 -3.60 -9.46
CA PHE A 53 -7.18 -3.76 -8.04
C PHE A 53 -7.30 -5.20 -7.57
N GLU A 54 -8.25 -5.96 -8.11
CA GLU A 54 -8.37 -7.41 -7.90
C GLU A 54 -7.11 -8.14 -8.35
N TRP A 55 -6.65 -7.85 -9.57
CA TRP A 55 -5.40 -8.40 -10.11
C TRP A 55 -4.18 -8.00 -9.29
N LEU A 56 -4.10 -6.73 -8.86
CA LEU A 56 -3.00 -6.23 -8.04
C LEU A 56 -2.95 -6.95 -6.69
N ALA A 57 -4.11 -7.14 -6.04
CA ALA A 57 -4.21 -7.78 -4.74
C ALA A 57 -3.94 -9.30 -4.81
N THR A 58 -4.28 -9.98 -5.90
CA THR A 58 -4.18 -11.45 -6.00
C THR A 58 -2.92 -11.94 -6.68
N SER A 59 -2.50 -11.31 -7.77
CA SER A 59 -1.51 -11.88 -8.71
C SER A 59 -0.12 -11.26 -8.58
N ARG A 60 0.02 -10.16 -7.85
CA ARG A 60 1.26 -9.36 -7.82
C ARG A 60 1.96 -9.35 -6.47
N ILE A 61 1.29 -9.78 -5.42
CA ILE A 61 1.87 -9.88 -4.09
C ILE A 61 2.77 -11.13 -4.05
N PRO A 62 4.06 -11.01 -3.69
CA PRO A 62 4.93 -12.17 -3.48
C PRO A 62 4.67 -12.80 -2.10
N ASP A 63 5.19 -14.00 -1.87
CA ASP A 63 5.16 -14.61 -0.54
C ASP A 63 6.07 -13.85 0.44
N VAL A 64 5.43 -13.17 1.40
CA VAL A 64 6.06 -12.26 2.37
C VAL A 64 5.43 -12.42 3.74
N ASP A 65 6.03 -11.77 4.75
CA ASP A 65 5.55 -11.78 6.12
C ASP A 65 4.54 -10.66 6.37
N ILE A 66 4.75 -9.49 5.74
CA ILE A 66 3.89 -8.30 5.91
C ILE A 66 3.62 -7.64 4.56
N ILE A 67 2.40 -7.13 4.39
CA ILE A 67 2.03 -6.29 3.25
C ILE A 67 1.96 -4.84 3.73
N HIS A 68 2.79 -3.97 3.17
CA HIS A 68 2.86 -2.55 3.52
C HIS A 68 2.35 -1.68 2.38
N ILE A 69 1.23 -1.00 2.58
CA ILE A 69 0.58 -0.18 1.57
C ILE A 69 0.95 1.29 1.78
N GLN A 70 1.47 1.92 0.73
CA GLN A 70 1.72 3.35 0.67
C GLN A 70 0.52 4.03 0.01
N HIS A 71 -0.50 4.27 0.83
CA HIS A 71 -1.82 4.68 0.37
C HIS A 71 -1.89 6.16 0.04
N GLU A 72 -2.57 6.48 -1.05
CA GLU A 72 -2.93 7.82 -1.48
C GLU A 72 -4.27 7.75 -2.20
N TYR A 73 -5.24 8.54 -1.73
CA TYR A 73 -6.65 8.47 -2.13
C TYR A 73 -6.81 8.61 -3.65
N GLY A 74 -6.04 9.52 -4.26
CA GLY A 74 -6.08 9.75 -5.71
C GLY A 74 -5.58 8.59 -6.57
N LEU A 75 -5.02 7.53 -5.97
CA LEU A 75 -4.52 6.37 -6.70
C LEU A 75 -5.50 5.20 -6.72
N TYR A 76 -6.47 5.15 -5.81
CA TYR A 76 -7.34 3.98 -5.64
C TYR A 76 -8.71 4.13 -6.30
N ASN A 77 -9.07 5.33 -6.77
CA ASN A 77 -10.33 5.57 -7.50
C ASN A 77 -11.57 4.99 -6.77
N TYR A 78 -11.65 5.14 -5.44
CA TYR A 78 -12.75 4.61 -4.61
C TYR A 78 -12.83 3.06 -4.59
N CYS A 79 -11.77 2.35 -4.99
CA CYS A 79 -11.69 0.90 -4.97
C CYS A 79 -10.94 0.36 -3.73
N GLU A 80 -10.79 1.17 -2.68
CA GLU A 80 -10.12 0.77 -1.44
C GLU A 80 -10.78 -0.47 -0.84
N ASP A 81 -12.10 -0.49 -0.69
CA ASP A 81 -12.82 -1.64 -0.13
C ASP A 81 -12.59 -2.93 -0.94
N VAL A 82 -12.59 -2.85 -2.28
CA VAL A 82 -12.29 -3.97 -3.18
C VAL A 82 -10.85 -4.44 -3.02
N PHE A 83 -9.89 -3.53 -3.08
CA PHE A 83 -8.48 -3.85 -2.99
C PHE A 83 -8.13 -4.49 -1.64
N TYR A 84 -8.55 -3.87 -0.55
CA TYR A 84 -8.17 -4.28 0.81
C TYR A 84 -8.88 -5.56 1.25
N SER A 85 -10.16 -5.74 0.93
CA SER A 85 -10.91 -6.96 1.28
C SER A 85 -10.30 -8.19 0.60
N ILE A 86 -10.00 -8.09 -0.69
CA ILE A 86 -9.41 -9.18 -1.47
C ILE A 86 -7.99 -9.46 -1.03
N LEU A 87 -7.20 -8.43 -0.74
CA LEU A 87 -5.86 -8.59 -0.21
C LEU A 87 -5.88 -9.37 1.12
N ARG A 88 -6.84 -9.06 2.00
CA ARG A 88 -7.04 -9.76 3.28
C ARG A 88 -7.44 -11.22 3.07
N GLU A 89 -8.42 -11.47 2.19
CA GLU A 89 -8.93 -12.81 1.91
C GLU A 89 -7.89 -13.71 1.23
N ALA A 90 -7.17 -13.19 0.23
CA ALA A 90 -6.24 -13.97 -0.58
C ALA A 90 -4.97 -14.37 0.17
N TRP A 91 -4.48 -13.52 1.07
CA TRP A 91 -3.15 -13.70 1.68
C TRP A 91 -3.19 -13.99 3.18
N GLY A 92 -4.18 -13.48 3.91
CA GLY A 92 -4.24 -13.63 5.38
C GLY A 92 -3.00 -13.12 6.13
N LYS A 93 -2.21 -12.24 5.50
CA LYS A 93 -1.00 -11.65 6.10
C LYS A 93 -1.33 -10.34 6.83
N PRO A 94 -0.51 -9.92 7.80
CA PRO A 94 -0.59 -8.59 8.38
C PRO A 94 -0.52 -7.49 7.31
N ILE A 95 -1.48 -6.56 7.36
CA ILE A 95 -1.58 -5.40 6.47
C ILE A 95 -1.26 -4.14 7.28
N VAL A 96 -0.19 -3.45 6.90
CA VAL A 96 0.16 -2.14 7.44
C VAL A 96 -0.10 -1.10 6.36
N THR A 97 -0.82 -0.04 6.68
CA THR A 97 -1.08 1.07 5.75
C THR A 97 -0.44 2.35 6.24
N THR A 98 0.27 3.07 5.39
CA THR A 98 0.66 4.47 5.64
C THR A 98 -0.18 5.40 4.78
N LEU A 99 -0.86 6.35 5.41
CA LEU A 99 -1.74 7.31 4.74
C LEU A 99 -0.96 8.56 4.29
N HIS A 100 -0.95 8.83 2.98
CA HIS A 100 -0.33 10.01 2.37
C HIS A 100 -1.34 11.10 1.96
N GLY A 101 -2.32 11.40 2.81
CA GLY A 101 -3.28 12.48 2.52
C GLY A 101 -4.19 12.79 3.71
N PRO A 102 -4.93 13.90 3.67
CA PRO A 102 -5.70 14.40 4.81
C PRO A 102 -6.91 13.55 5.21
N GLY A 103 -7.31 12.53 4.45
CA GLY A 103 -8.43 11.66 4.82
C GLY A 103 -9.58 11.66 3.82
N GLY A 104 -10.46 10.68 3.98
CA GLY A 104 -11.77 10.58 3.34
C GLY A 104 -12.58 9.50 4.06
N PHE A 105 -13.68 9.87 4.74
CA PHE A 105 -14.40 9.00 5.67
C PHE A 105 -14.68 7.58 5.12
N GLN A 106 -15.15 7.46 3.89
CA GLN A 106 -15.49 6.17 3.29
C GLN A 106 -14.26 5.31 3.01
N GLN A 107 -13.18 5.92 2.50
CA GLN A 107 -11.93 5.23 2.21
C GLN A 107 -11.21 4.87 3.51
N ASP A 108 -11.21 5.78 4.49
CA ASP A 108 -10.59 5.60 5.80
C ASP A 108 -11.26 4.44 6.55
N GLU A 109 -12.58 4.30 6.48
CA GLU A 109 -13.30 3.16 7.05
C GLU A 109 -12.82 1.83 6.45
N ALA A 110 -12.73 1.74 5.11
CA ALA A 110 -12.24 0.53 4.45
C ALA A 110 -10.79 0.22 4.84
N ILE A 111 -9.91 1.23 4.83
CA ILE A 111 -8.50 1.06 5.18
C ILE A 111 -8.36 0.59 6.64
N ALA A 112 -9.07 1.22 7.57
CA ALA A 112 -9.03 0.88 8.99
C ALA A 112 -9.63 -0.51 9.27
N ARG A 113 -10.68 -0.90 8.54
CA ARG A 113 -11.34 -2.20 8.70
C ARG A 113 -10.42 -3.37 8.37
N TYR A 114 -9.59 -3.24 7.33
CA TYR A 114 -8.78 -4.34 6.81
C TYR A 114 -7.29 -4.27 7.19
N SER A 115 -6.80 -3.11 7.64
CA SER A 115 -5.41 -2.97 8.10
C SER A 115 -5.27 -3.39 9.56
N ASP A 116 -4.21 -4.14 9.88
CA ASP A 116 -3.84 -4.44 11.27
C ASP A 116 -3.13 -3.25 11.95
N ALA A 117 -2.53 -2.36 11.16
CA ALA A 117 -1.99 -1.08 11.64
C ALA A 117 -2.11 0.02 10.59
N VAL A 118 -2.41 1.23 11.05
CA VAL A 118 -2.44 2.45 10.22
C VAL A 118 -1.42 3.46 10.75
N ILE A 119 -0.53 3.90 9.87
CA ILE A 119 0.51 4.91 10.13
C ILE A 119 0.05 6.22 9.49
N VAL A 120 -0.03 7.26 10.32
CA VAL A 120 -0.38 8.63 9.90
C VAL A 120 0.79 9.57 10.13
N HIS A 121 0.90 10.63 9.33
CA HIS A 121 1.88 11.70 9.52
C HIS A 121 1.47 12.69 10.61
N ASN A 122 0.17 12.79 10.92
CA ASN A 122 -0.34 13.59 12.03
C ASN A 122 -1.68 13.06 12.56
N ARG A 123 -2.08 13.54 13.75
CA ARG A 123 -3.28 13.11 14.49
C ARG A 123 -4.63 13.44 13.83
N TRP A 124 -4.63 14.20 12.73
CA TRP A 124 -5.83 14.64 12.03
C TRP A 124 -6.11 13.84 10.76
N GLN A 125 -5.25 12.89 10.41
CA GLN A 125 -5.50 11.93 9.34
C GLN A 125 -6.25 10.70 9.89
N ALA A 126 -6.98 10.00 9.01
CA ALA A 126 -7.87 8.88 9.35
C ALA A 126 -9.05 9.31 10.24
N SER A 127 -9.92 10.15 9.67
CA SER A 127 -11.12 10.70 10.33
C SER A 127 -12.37 9.88 10.06
#